data_AF-A0A661J9N9-F1
#
_entry.id   AF-A0A661J9N9-F1
#
_cell.length_a   1.000
_cell.length_b   1.000
_cell.length_c   1.000
_cell.angle_alpha   90.00
_cell.angle_beta   90.00
_cell.angle_gamma   90.00
#
_symmetry.space_group_name_H-M   'P 1'
#
loop_
_entity.id
_entity.type
_entity.pdbx_description
1 polymer ?
#
loop_
_entity_poly.entity_id
_entity_poly.type
_entity_poly.pdbx_seq_one_letter_code
_entity_poly.pdbx_strand_id
1 'polypeptide(L)'
;MPEEIVVDPKSEDLLNFLRSLPLLKSLNQEEISLFITALRRYRYKAGEVVFKEGEIGESAYIVEQGSLSLDRMGRRIKIFSRGNVFGEIVLFDKQSRTGTVKAINDSTLLQLNRSDLDDETTIPLKTALKIYKELGRQVTSYFREEEELYREMDVLLVQDGGCAPGYNTVTAFITQFLEQAGRRIFIAAEGFKSLVSGQTEDFYCLINDQHIYKSLEHIPGVFF
;
A
#
# COMPACT_ATOMS: atom_id res chain seq x y z
N MET A 1 -5.80 -18.25 17.29
CA MET A 1 -5.11 -18.99 16.21
C MET A 1 -6.09 -19.02 15.06
N PRO A 2 -5.67 -18.63 13.85
CA PRO A 2 -6.57 -18.53 12.72
C PRO A 2 -7.13 -19.91 12.34
N GLU A 3 -8.33 -19.92 11.77
CA GLU A 3 -8.99 -21.13 11.28
C GLU A 3 -8.48 -21.44 9.88
N GLU A 4 -7.84 -22.60 9.68
CA GLU A 4 -7.45 -23.06 8.34
C GLU A 4 -8.67 -23.58 7.58
N ILE A 5 -8.84 -23.10 6.35
CA ILE A 5 -9.90 -23.48 5.43
C ILE A 5 -9.28 -24.33 4.32
N VAL A 6 -9.90 -25.48 4.05
CA VAL A 6 -9.49 -26.32 2.91
C VAL A 6 -9.68 -25.54 1.61
N VAL A 7 -8.60 -25.39 0.85
CA VAL A 7 -8.63 -24.83 -0.48
C VAL A 7 -9.17 -25.90 -1.43
N ASP A 8 -10.29 -25.62 -2.11
CA ASP A 8 -10.70 -26.42 -3.27
C ASP A 8 -9.88 -25.98 -4.49
N PRO A 9 -8.96 -26.81 -5.00
CA PRO A 9 -8.12 -26.45 -6.15
C PRO A 9 -8.92 -26.24 -7.44
N LYS A 10 -10.16 -26.72 -7.49
CA LYS A 10 -11.07 -26.58 -8.62
C LYS A 10 -12.07 -25.44 -8.45
N SER A 11 -11.93 -24.63 -7.40
CA SER A 11 -12.79 -23.47 -7.18
C SER A 11 -12.64 -22.45 -8.31
N GLU A 12 -13.69 -22.32 -9.11
CA GLU A 12 -13.74 -21.40 -10.24
C GLU A 12 -13.71 -19.94 -9.77
N ASP A 13 -14.33 -19.64 -8.63
CA ASP A 13 -14.29 -18.33 -7.98
C ASP A 13 -12.87 -17.93 -7.55
N LEU A 14 -12.14 -18.84 -6.90
CA LEU A 14 -10.76 -18.61 -6.49
C LEU A 14 -9.85 -18.40 -7.70
N LEU A 15 -10.02 -19.24 -8.73
CA LEU A 15 -9.26 -19.16 -9.97
C LEU A 15 -9.50 -17.82 -10.68
N ASN A 16 -10.76 -17.38 -10.78
CA ASN A 16 -11.11 -16.08 -11.37
C ASN A 16 -10.59 -14.90 -10.54
N PHE A 17 -10.66 -15.00 -9.21
CA PHE A 17 -10.08 -14.01 -8.31
C PHE A 17 -8.58 -13.88 -8.52
N LEU A 18 -7.83 -14.98 -8.46
CA LEU A 18 -6.37 -14.97 -8.62
C LEU A 18 -5.95 -14.46 -10.00
N ARG A 19 -6.68 -14.83 -11.07
CA ARG A 19 -6.47 -14.27 -12.42
C ARG A 19 -6.60 -12.76 -12.51
N SER A 20 -7.48 -12.17 -11.70
CA SER A 20 -7.69 -10.72 -11.70
C SER A 20 -6.52 -9.95 -11.08
N LEU A 21 -5.67 -10.62 -10.28
CA LEU A 21 -4.61 -9.97 -9.53
C LEU A 21 -3.46 -9.55 -10.45
N PRO A 22 -2.98 -8.29 -10.37
CA PRO A 22 -1.80 -7.84 -11.10
C PRO A 22 -0.58 -8.75 -10.90
N LEU A 23 -0.40 -9.28 -9.68
CA LEU A 23 0.67 -10.22 -9.32
C LEU A 23 0.70 -11.47 -10.21
N LEU A 24 -0.45 -11.93 -10.70
CA LEU A 24 -0.57 -13.22 -11.38
C LEU A 24 -0.90 -13.08 -12.87
N LYS A 25 -0.92 -11.85 -13.41
CA LYS A 25 -1.22 -11.59 -14.83
C LYS A 25 -0.27 -12.27 -15.82
N SER A 26 0.95 -12.57 -15.41
CA SER A 26 1.96 -13.23 -16.25
C SER A 26 1.86 -14.76 -16.24
N LEU A 27 0.99 -15.32 -15.39
CA LEU A 27 0.76 -16.76 -15.28
C LEU A 27 -0.39 -17.19 -16.20
N ASN A 28 -0.22 -18.33 -16.87
CA ASN A 28 -1.29 -18.98 -17.62
C ASN A 28 -2.23 -19.79 -16.69
N GLN A 29 -3.26 -20.43 -17.26
CA GLN A 29 -4.24 -21.19 -16.47
C GLN A 29 -3.63 -22.34 -15.67
N GLU A 30 -2.73 -23.11 -16.28
CA GLU A 30 -2.07 -24.25 -15.64
C GLU A 30 -1.17 -23.77 -14.50
N GLU A 31 -0.42 -22.70 -14.72
CA GLU A 31 0.44 -22.06 -13.72
C GLU A 31 -0.35 -21.52 -12.53
N ILE A 32 -1.52 -20.91 -12.76
CA ILE A 32 -2.41 -20.46 -11.68
C ILE A 32 -3.00 -21.65 -10.92
N SER A 33 -3.36 -22.73 -11.63
CA SER A 33 -3.90 -23.94 -10.99
C SER A 33 -2.86 -24.58 -10.08
N LEU A 34 -1.60 -24.66 -10.52
CA LEU A 34 -0.47 -25.10 -9.68
C LEU A 34 -0.27 -24.16 -8.50
N PHE A 35 -0.29 -22.85 -8.73
CA PHE A 35 -0.17 -21.86 -7.66
C PHE A 35 -1.24 -22.03 -6.58
N ILE A 36 -2.50 -22.33 -6.95
CA ILE A 36 -3.58 -22.60 -5.98
C ILE A 36 -3.23 -23.77 -5.06
N THR A 37 -2.57 -24.82 -5.57
CA THR A 37 -2.20 -25.99 -4.75
C THR A 37 -1.15 -25.69 -3.68
N ALA A 38 -0.31 -24.67 -3.93
CA ALA A 38 0.69 -24.18 -2.98
C ALA A 38 0.11 -23.23 -1.92
N LEU A 39 -1.13 -22.77 -2.08
CA LEU A 39 -1.74 -21.84 -1.13
C LEU A 39 -2.37 -22.58 0.06
N ARG A 40 -2.32 -21.92 1.21
CA ARG A 40 -3.10 -22.27 2.40
C ARG A 40 -4.07 -21.14 2.70
N ARG A 41 -5.31 -21.45 3.03
CA ARG A 41 -6.35 -20.43 3.24
C ARG A 41 -6.69 -20.34 4.72
N TYR A 42 -6.70 -19.13 5.27
CA TYR A 42 -6.93 -18.91 6.68
C TYR A 42 -7.96 -17.82 6.91
N ARG A 43 -8.83 -18.02 7.90
CA ARG A 43 -9.75 -17.02 8.41
C ARG A 43 -9.20 -16.40 9.68
N TYR A 44 -9.24 -15.08 9.72
CA TYR A 44 -8.88 -14.24 10.86
C TYR A 44 -10.12 -13.46 11.28
N LYS A 45 -10.40 -13.44 12.58
CA LYS A 45 -11.44 -12.56 13.15
C LYS A 45 -10.92 -11.14 13.27
N ALA A 46 -11.84 -10.18 13.30
CA ALA A 46 -11.54 -8.79 13.62
C ALA A 46 -10.66 -8.71 14.88
N GLY A 47 -9.51 -8.04 14.75
CA GLY A 47 -8.56 -7.86 15.82
C GLY A 47 -7.49 -8.95 15.97
N GLU A 48 -7.55 -10.05 15.22
CA GLU A 48 -6.48 -11.05 15.24
C GLU A 48 -5.22 -10.55 14.53
N VAL A 49 -4.07 -10.85 15.12
CA VAL A 49 -2.74 -10.51 14.58
C VAL A 49 -2.30 -11.62 13.63
N VAL A 50 -1.90 -11.25 12.42
CA VAL A 50 -1.35 -12.17 11.42
C VAL A 50 0.12 -12.44 11.70
N PHE A 51 0.89 -11.38 11.95
CA PHE A 51 2.28 -11.42 12.42
C PHE A 51 2.64 -10.10 13.10
N LYS A 52 3.68 -10.11 13.94
CA LYS A 52 4.19 -8.92 14.62
C LYS A 52 5.49 -8.42 14.01
N GLU A 53 5.74 -7.13 14.18
CA GLU A 53 7.02 -6.50 13.88
C GLU A 53 8.18 -7.25 14.58
N GLY A 54 9.27 -7.49 13.86
CA GLY A 54 10.44 -8.20 14.38
C GLY A 54 10.36 -9.73 14.31
N GLU A 55 9.18 -10.32 14.12
CA GLU A 55 9.05 -11.78 13.98
C GLU A 55 9.75 -12.27 12.72
N ILE A 56 10.37 -13.44 12.78
CA ILE A 56 10.92 -14.09 11.58
C ILE A 56 9.73 -14.70 10.81
N GLY A 57 9.70 -14.48 9.50
CA GLY A 57 8.64 -15.00 8.63
C GLY A 57 9.19 -15.66 7.39
N GLU A 58 8.41 -16.61 6.85
CA GLU A 58 8.76 -17.30 5.60
C GLU A 58 7.59 -17.34 4.60
N SER A 59 6.55 -16.53 4.86
CA SER A 59 5.32 -16.56 4.08
C SER A 59 4.84 -15.16 3.72
N ALA A 60 4.27 -15.04 2.52
CA ALA A 60 3.51 -13.89 2.07
C ALA A 60 2.00 -14.21 2.13
N TYR A 61 1.19 -13.16 2.04
CA TYR A 61 -0.26 -13.28 2.14
C TYR A 61 -0.95 -12.47 1.04
N ILE A 62 -2.06 -13.00 0.53
CA ILE A 62 -2.98 -12.31 -0.37
C ILE A 62 -4.30 -12.13 0.38
N VAL A 63 -4.83 -10.90 0.39
CA VAL A 63 -6.15 -10.63 0.96
C VAL A 63 -7.22 -11.12 -0.01
N GLU A 64 -7.91 -12.19 0.35
CA GLU A 64 -9.07 -12.64 -0.41
C GLU A 64 -10.32 -11.89 0.02
N GLN A 65 -10.51 -11.69 1.33
CA GLN A 65 -11.66 -10.96 1.88
C GLN A 65 -11.25 -10.18 3.12
N GLY A 66 -11.95 -9.07 3.37
CA GLY A 66 -11.75 -8.23 4.55
C GLY A 66 -10.70 -7.15 4.34
N SER A 67 -10.23 -6.59 5.46
CA SER A 67 -9.18 -5.57 5.48
C SER A 67 -8.27 -5.72 6.69
N LEU A 68 -7.02 -5.33 6.51
CA LEU A 68 -5.96 -5.44 7.52
C LEU A 68 -5.20 -4.13 7.65
N SER A 69 -4.70 -3.83 8.84
CA SER A 69 -3.76 -2.73 9.06
C SER A 69 -2.34 -3.24 9.12
N LEU A 70 -1.42 -2.50 8.51
CA LEU A 70 0.01 -2.56 8.81
C LEU A 70 0.31 -1.44 9.80
N ASP A 71 0.73 -1.81 11.00
CA ASP A 71 1.11 -0.89 12.06
C ASP A 71 2.61 -1.01 12.34
N ARG A 72 3.33 0.10 12.41
CA ARG A 72 4.77 0.15 12.72
C ARG A 72 5.01 1.22 13.77
N MET A 73 5.80 0.91 14.81
CA MET A 73 6.06 1.83 15.93
C MET A 73 4.77 2.44 16.54
N GLY A 74 3.70 1.65 16.61
CA GLY A 74 2.42 2.08 17.20
C GLY A 74 1.56 2.97 16.30
N ARG A 75 1.94 3.19 15.04
CA ARG A 75 1.15 3.95 14.06
C ARG A 75 0.71 3.08 12.90
N ARG A 76 -0.50 3.31 12.42
CA ARG A 76 -0.99 2.67 11.19
C ARG A 76 -0.33 3.32 9.99
N ILE A 77 0.35 2.51 9.19
CA ILE A 77 1.09 2.91 7.99
C ILE A 77 0.28 2.63 6.73
N LYS A 78 -0.43 1.48 6.68
CA LYS A 78 -1.16 1.06 5.48
C LYS A 78 -2.39 0.25 5.83
N ILE A 79 -3.38 0.27 4.94
CA ILE A 79 -4.51 -0.65 4.97
C ILE A 79 -4.42 -1.56 3.74
N PHE A 80 -4.51 -2.86 3.97
CA PHE A 80 -4.65 -3.86 2.93
C PHE A 80 -6.12 -4.25 2.77
N SER A 81 -6.55 -4.37 1.52
CA SER A 81 -7.89 -4.74 1.09
C SER A 81 -7.80 -5.88 0.06
N ARG A 82 -8.95 -6.40 -0.36
CA ARG A 82 -9.04 -7.52 -1.31
C ARG A 82 -8.12 -7.32 -2.52
N GLY A 83 -7.30 -8.34 -2.79
CA GLY A 83 -6.31 -8.38 -3.87
C GLY A 83 -4.95 -7.78 -3.53
N ASN A 84 -4.80 -7.09 -2.39
CA ASN A 84 -3.49 -6.69 -1.93
C ASN A 84 -2.68 -7.90 -1.44
N VAL A 85 -1.37 -7.82 -1.67
CA VAL A 85 -0.38 -8.80 -1.23
C VAL A 85 0.49 -8.11 -0.18
N PHE A 86 0.86 -8.82 0.88
CA PHE A 86 1.70 -8.27 1.94
C PHE A 86 2.59 -9.34 2.58
N GLY A 87 3.64 -8.88 3.28
CA GLY A 87 4.58 -9.75 3.98
C GLY A 87 5.53 -10.50 3.02
N GLU A 88 5.63 -10.06 1.78
CA GLU A 88 6.43 -10.66 0.72
C GLU A 88 7.93 -10.41 0.83
N ILE A 89 8.34 -9.33 1.51
CA ILE A 89 9.77 -8.98 1.68
C ILE A 89 10.58 -10.15 2.26
N VAL A 90 10.00 -10.90 3.21
CA VAL A 90 10.69 -12.02 3.87
C VAL A 90 10.95 -13.21 2.95
N LEU A 91 10.25 -13.28 1.80
CA LEU A 91 10.50 -14.30 0.79
C LEU A 91 11.84 -14.09 0.08
N PHE A 92 12.38 -12.86 0.06
CA PHE A 92 13.63 -12.53 -0.64
C PHE A 92 14.87 -12.64 0.25
N ASP A 93 14.80 -12.15 1.49
CA ASP A 93 16.01 -11.94 2.31
C ASP A 93 15.93 -12.55 3.72
N LYS A 94 14.96 -13.44 3.99
CA LYS A 94 14.82 -14.15 5.30
C LYS A 94 14.80 -13.22 6.53
N GLN A 95 14.56 -11.92 6.34
CA GLN A 95 14.59 -10.93 7.40
C GLN A 95 13.31 -10.94 8.24
N SER A 96 13.37 -10.28 9.39
CA SER A 96 12.22 -10.05 10.26
C SER A 96 11.12 -9.21 9.59
N ARG A 97 9.87 -9.38 10.03
CA ARG A 97 8.73 -8.56 9.63
C ARG A 97 8.99 -7.08 9.94
N THR A 98 8.74 -6.21 8.97
CA THR A 98 8.98 -4.76 9.05
C THR A 98 7.89 -3.98 9.80
N GLY A 99 6.79 -4.64 10.15
CA GLY A 99 5.67 -4.09 10.90
C GLY A 99 4.73 -5.20 11.38
N THR A 100 3.73 -4.81 12.18
CA THR A 100 2.68 -5.70 12.69
C THR A 100 1.48 -5.65 11.75
N VAL A 101 0.97 -6.80 11.32
CA VAL A 101 -0.28 -6.86 10.53
C VAL A 101 -1.41 -7.45 11.36
N LYS A 102 -2.55 -6.77 11.36
CA LYS A 102 -3.74 -7.13 12.15
C LYS A 102 -5.01 -7.00 11.32
N ALA A 103 -5.93 -7.94 11.47
CA ALA A 103 -7.24 -7.89 10.84
C ALA A 103 -8.09 -6.74 11.44
N ILE A 104 -8.63 -5.87 10.59
CA ILE A 104 -9.53 -4.77 11.00
C ILE A 104 -10.96 -5.32 11.14
N ASN A 105 -11.37 -6.17 10.21
CA ASN A 105 -12.62 -6.93 10.21
C ASN A 105 -12.33 -8.41 9.91
N ASP A 106 -13.35 -9.25 9.98
CA ASP A 106 -13.24 -10.66 9.63
C ASP A 106 -12.68 -10.80 8.19
N SER A 107 -11.55 -11.47 8.09
CA SER A 107 -10.71 -11.50 6.89
C SER A 107 -10.36 -12.94 6.51
N THR A 108 -10.27 -13.18 5.20
CA THR A 108 -9.76 -14.44 4.66
C THR A 108 -8.49 -14.16 3.88
N LEU A 109 -7.42 -14.87 4.21
CA LEU A 109 -6.11 -14.72 3.62
C LEU A 109 -5.68 -16.01 2.90
N LEU A 110 -5.00 -15.85 1.78
CA LEU A 110 -4.25 -16.92 1.13
C LEU A 110 -2.78 -16.76 1.48
N GLN A 111 -2.21 -17.72 2.18
CA GLN A 111 -0.80 -17.78 2.56
C GLN A 111 -0.02 -18.57 1.52
N LEU A 112 1.14 -18.02 1.13
CA LEU A 112 2.13 -18.66 0.27
C LEU A 112 3.45 -18.76 1.04
N ASN A 113 4.00 -19.95 1.21
CA ASN A 113 5.30 -20.12 1.86
C ASN A 113 6.43 -20.08 0.85
N ARG A 114 7.60 -19.63 1.30
CA ARG A 114 8.83 -19.68 0.51
C ARG A 114 9.19 -21.12 0.13
N SER A 115 9.00 -22.08 1.03
CA SER A 115 9.28 -23.50 0.74
C SER A 115 8.51 -24.01 -0.47
N ASP A 116 7.25 -23.57 -0.65
CA ASP A 116 6.41 -23.99 -1.77
C ASP A 116 6.84 -23.34 -3.10
N LEU A 117 7.42 -22.13 -3.04
CA LEU A 117 8.02 -21.44 -4.19
C LEU A 117 9.40 -21.99 -4.57
N ASP A 118 10.18 -22.43 -3.59
CA ASP A 118 11.54 -22.94 -3.78
C ASP A 118 11.56 -24.43 -4.18
N ASP A 119 10.45 -25.15 -3.98
CA ASP A 119 10.29 -26.55 -4.35
C ASP A 119 9.75 -26.72 -5.78
N GLU A 120 10.63 -27.13 -6.70
CA GLU A 120 10.29 -27.36 -8.11
C GLU A 120 9.22 -28.45 -8.32
N THR A 121 9.03 -29.35 -7.34
CA THR A 121 7.96 -30.36 -7.38
C THR A 121 6.59 -29.79 -7.04
N THR A 122 6.56 -28.66 -6.32
CA THR A 122 5.34 -27.94 -5.95
C THR A 122 5.01 -26.87 -7.00
N ILE A 123 5.98 -26.00 -7.32
CA ILE A 123 5.85 -24.99 -8.37
C ILE A 123 7.06 -25.08 -9.32
N PRO A 124 6.86 -25.30 -10.64
CA PRO A 124 7.97 -25.31 -11.59
C PRO A 124 8.80 -24.02 -11.53
N LEU A 125 10.12 -24.12 -11.64
CA LEU A 125 11.05 -22.99 -11.49
C LEU A 125 10.68 -21.79 -12.36
N LYS A 126 10.24 -22.04 -13.61
CA LYS A 126 9.79 -20.99 -14.53
C LYS A 126 8.61 -20.19 -13.99
N THR A 127 7.67 -20.86 -13.34
CA THR A 127 6.49 -20.25 -12.72
C THR A 127 6.86 -19.52 -11.44
N ALA A 128 7.69 -20.12 -10.59
CA ALA A 128 8.23 -19.47 -9.39
C ALA A 128 8.97 -18.16 -9.74
N LEU A 129 9.81 -18.16 -10.78
CA LEU A 129 10.52 -16.97 -11.25
C LEU A 129 9.59 -15.84 -11.69
N LYS A 130 8.45 -16.16 -12.33
CA LYS A 130 7.44 -15.15 -12.68
C LYS A 130 6.84 -14.54 -11.41
N ILE A 131 6.50 -15.36 -10.43
CA ILE A 131 5.93 -14.91 -9.15
C ILE A 131 6.94 -14.02 -8.41
N TYR A 132 8.18 -14.48 -8.24
CA TYR A 132 9.25 -13.69 -7.62
C TYR A 132 9.48 -12.36 -8.34
N LYS A 133 9.40 -12.34 -9.67
CA LYS A 133 9.54 -11.10 -10.45
C LYS A 133 8.40 -10.11 -10.16
N GLU A 134 7.16 -10.56 -10.08
CA GLU A 134 6.03 -9.67 -9.78
C GLU A 134 6.03 -9.21 -8.32
N LEU A 135 6.38 -10.08 -7.38
CA LEU A 135 6.62 -9.70 -5.98
C LEU A 135 7.75 -8.67 -5.87
N GLY A 136 8.85 -8.87 -6.61
CA GLY A 136 9.97 -7.93 -6.65
C GLY A 136 9.54 -6.56 -7.18
N ARG A 137 8.72 -6.52 -8.23
CA ARG A 137 8.14 -5.26 -8.73
C ARG A 137 7.30 -4.57 -7.67
N GLN A 138 6.47 -5.30 -6.95
CA GLN A 138 5.64 -4.76 -5.87
C GLN A 138 6.49 -4.19 -4.72
N VAL A 139 7.52 -4.92 -4.28
CA VAL A 139 8.46 -4.43 -3.26
C VAL A 139 9.12 -3.14 -3.75
N THR A 140 9.58 -3.09 -5.00
CA THR A 140 10.19 -1.88 -5.55
C THR A 140 9.22 -0.71 -5.71
N SER A 141 7.91 -0.95 -5.85
CA SER A 141 6.93 0.15 -5.88
C SER A 141 6.78 0.84 -4.52
N TYR A 142 6.93 0.11 -3.40
CA TYR A 142 6.87 0.73 -2.08
C TYR A 142 7.99 1.74 -1.84
N PHE A 143 9.20 1.46 -2.33
CA PHE A 143 10.30 2.41 -2.24
C PHE A 143 10.13 3.63 -3.15
N ARG A 144 9.36 3.51 -4.24
CA ARG A 144 9.04 4.65 -5.11
C ARG A 144 8.00 5.58 -4.49
N GLU A 145 7.03 5.03 -3.76
CA GLU A 145 6.01 5.81 -3.04
C GLU A 145 6.62 6.73 -1.96
N GLU A 146 7.68 6.30 -1.23
CA GLU A 146 8.37 7.15 -0.24
C GLU A 146 9.27 8.23 -0.86
N GLU A 147 9.87 7.97 -2.02
CA GLU A 147 10.78 8.93 -2.66
C GLU A 147 10.07 9.96 -3.53
N GLU A 148 8.89 9.65 -4.08
CA GLU A 148 8.23 10.52 -5.06
C GLU A 148 7.88 11.88 -4.46
N LEU A 149 7.19 11.97 -3.32
CA LEU A 149 6.84 13.28 -2.75
C LEU A 149 8.07 14.16 -2.50
N TYR A 150 9.10 13.65 -1.83
CA TYR A 150 10.31 14.42 -1.50
C TYR A 150 11.19 14.72 -2.72
N ARG A 151 11.15 13.87 -3.76
CA ARG A 151 11.86 14.10 -5.03
C ARG A 151 11.11 15.10 -5.92
N GLU A 152 9.79 15.17 -5.80
CA GLU A 152 8.89 15.96 -6.62
C GLU A 152 8.54 17.33 -6.03
N MET A 153 8.69 17.47 -4.71
CA MET A 153 8.44 18.70 -3.98
C MET A 153 9.50 19.75 -4.32
N ASP A 154 9.09 20.79 -5.06
CA ASP A 154 9.95 21.94 -5.35
C ASP A 154 9.98 22.93 -4.18
N VAL A 155 8.82 23.20 -3.57
CA VAL A 155 8.65 24.20 -2.51
C VAL A 155 7.73 23.67 -1.42
N LEU A 156 8.19 23.73 -0.16
CA LEU A 156 7.36 23.49 1.02
C LEU A 156 7.02 24.81 1.70
N LEU A 157 5.73 25.16 1.75
CA LEU A 157 5.23 26.30 2.51
C LEU A 157 4.90 25.86 3.93
N VAL A 158 5.50 26.53 4.92
CA VAL A 158 5.25 26.29 6.35
C VAL A 158 4.69 27.57 6.96
N GLN A 159 3.46 27.52 7.44
CA GLN A 159 2.82 28.65 8.11
C GLN A 159 2.81 28.42 9.62
N ASP A 160 3.42 29.32 10.37
CA ASP A 160 3.33 29.34 11.83
C ASP A 160 2.01 30.05 12.22
N GLY A 161 1.16 29.42 13.05
CA GLY A 161 0.01 30.11 13.65
C GLY A 161 -1.39 29.97 13.04
N GLY A 162 -1.74 28.83 12.42
CA GLY A 162 -3.13 28.33 12.49
C GLY A 162 -4.20 28.86 11.53
N CYS A 163 -3.85 29.47 10.40
CA CYS A 163 -4.81 29.61 9.29
C CYS A 163 -4.73 28.37 8.38
N ALA A 164 -5.87 27.82 7.98
CA ALA A 164 -5.95 26.75 6.99
C ALA A 164 -5.29 27.23 5.68
N PRO A 165 -4.16 26.63 5.27
CA PRO A 165 -3.50 27.03 4.04
C PRO A 165 -4.40 26.68 2.85
N GLY A 166 -4.56 27.63 1.93
CA GLY A 166 -5.45 27.50 0.77
C GLY A 166 -6.53 28.58 0.69
N TYR A 167 -7.00 29.08 1.84
CA TYR A 167 -8.14 30.01 1.87
C TYR A 167 -7.75 31.49 2.05
N ASN A 168 -6.46 31.80 2.15
CA ASN A 168 -6.00 33.18 2.35
C ASN A 168 -5.33 33.75 1.08
N THR A 169 -5.48 35.06 0.88
CA THR A 169 -4.99 35.78 -0.30
C THR A 169 -3.47 35.71 -0.48
N VAL A 170 -2.72 35.61 0.61
CA VAL A 170 -1.25 35.57 0.58
C VAL A 170 -0.78 34.22 0.04
N THR A 171 -1.34 33.11 0.54
CA THR A 171 -1.11 31.76 0.04
C THR A 171 -1.55 31.65 -1.41
N ALA A 172 -2.71 32.20 -1.77
CA ALA A 172 -3.16 32.21 -3.16
C ALA A 172 -2.22 32.92 -4.12
N PHE A 173 -1.72 34.10 -3.75
CA PHE A 173 -0.74 34.84 -4.53
C PHE A 173 0.57 34.06 -4.70
N ILE A 174 1.09 33.49 -3.61
CA ILE A 174 2.35 32.73 -3.62
C ILE A 174 2.22 31.47 -4.48
N THR A 175 1.15 30.69 -4.30
CA THR A 175 0.90 29.48 -5.10
C THR A 175 0.77 29.83 -6.57
N GLN A 176 -0.05 30.82 -6.94
CA GLN A 176 -0.21 31.25 -8.32
C GLN A 176 1.13 31.66 -8.96
N PHE A 177 1.93 32.45 -8.24
CA PHE A 177 3.22 32.94 -8.75
C PHE A 177 4.21 31.80 -8.99
N LEU A 178 4.29 30.85 -8.05
CA LEU A 178 5.20 29.71 -8.13
C LEU A 178 4.75 28.68 -9.17
N GLU A 179 3.45 28.43 -9.33
CA GLU A 179 2.91 27.59 -10.41
C GLU A 179 3.21 28.17 -11.80
N GLN A 180 3.07 29.50 -11.96
CA GLN A 180 3.46 30.18 -13.20
C GLN A 180 4.97 30.06 -13.48
N ALA A 181 5.79 29.88 -12.44
CA ALA A 181 7.21 29.59 -12.55
C ALA A 181 7.52 28.09 -12.75
N GLY A 182 6.50 27.24 -12.92
CA GLY A 182 6.63 25.81 -13.16
C GLY A 182 6.99 24.99 -11.91
N ARG A 183 6.70 25.50 -10.72
CA ARG A 183 6.98 24.83 -9.44
C ARG A 183 5.75 24.13 -8.90
N ARG A 184 5.96 22.97 -8.24
CA ARG A 184 4.94 22.34 -7.41
C ARG A 184 5.09 22.76 -5.96
N ILE A 185 3.99 23.24 -5.38
CA ILE A 185 3.97 23.79 -4.03
C ILE A 185 3.26 22.81 -3.13
N PHE A 186 3.89 22.44 -2.02
CA PHE A 186 3.31 21.58 -1.01
C PHE A 186 3.19 22.30 0.32
N ILE A 187 2.25 21.86 1.13
CA ILE A 187 2.05 22.35 2.50
C ILE A 187 1.87 21.18 3.46
N ALA A 188 2.33 21.35 4.69
CA ALA A 188 2.01 20.44 5.78
C ALA A 188 0.52 20.48 6.11
N ALA A 189 -0.08 19.30 6.33
CA ALA A 189 -1.47 19.13 6.75
C ALA A 189 -1.75 19.74 8.13
N GLU A 190 -0.72 19.78 9.00
CA GLU A 190 -0.77 20.42 10.32
C GLU A 190 0.43 21.36 10.53
N GLY A 191 0.38 22.19 11.59
CA GLY A 191 1.51 23.05 11.95
C GLY A 191 2.80 22.24 12.21
N PHE A 192 3.97 22.82 11.94
CA PHE A 192 5.27 22.12 11.94
C PHE A 192 5.57 21.31 13.22
N LYS A 193 5.01 21.71 14.38
CA LYS A 193 5.15 20.99 15.66
C LYS A 193 4.39 19.66 15.73
N SER A 194 3.46 19.41 14.81
CA SER A 194 2.66 18.19 14.70
C SER A 194 3.05 17.30 13.51
N LEU A 195 4.10 17.64 12.75
CA LEU A 195 4.66 16.79 11.71
C LEU A 195 5.42 15.61 12.35
N VAL A 196 4.70 14.67 12.95
CA VAL A 196 5.32 13.61 13.75
C VAL A 196 5.68 12.38 12.93
N SER A 197 5.25 12.24 11.66
CA SER A 197 5.44 11.00 10.87
C SER A 197 6.23 11.13 9.57
N GLY A 198 6.28 12.29 8.91
CA GLY A 198 7.02 12.48 7.66
C GLY A 198 6.49 11.61 6.51
N GLN A 199 5.20 11.29 6.55
CA GLN A 199 4.53 10.46 5.55
C GLN A 199 3.91 11.35 4.47
N THR A 200 3.62 10.79 3.30
CA THR A 200 3.06 11.54 2.17
C THR A 200 1.72 12.18 2.50
N GLU A 201 0.92 11.54 3.36
CA GLU A 201 -0.38 12.03 3.81
C GLU A 201 -0.28 13.24 4.76
N ASP A 202 0.91 13.53 5.30
CA ASP A 202 1.18 14.72 6.11
C ASP A 202 1.32 15.98 5.24
N PHE A 203 1.26 15.86 3.90
CA PHE A 203 1.46 16.95 2.96
C PHE A 203 0.39 16.99 1.87
N TYR A 204 0.03 18.21 1.46
CA TYR A 204 -0.93 18.48 0.40
C TYR A 204 -0.29 19.30 -0.72
N CYS A 205 -0.54 18.93 -1.97
CA CYS A 205 -0.09 19.71 -3.13
C CYS A 205 -1.06 20.85 -3.38
N LEU A 206 -0.60 22.09 -3.26
CA LEU A 206 -1.43 23.26 -3.51
C LEU A 206 -1.59 23.52 -5.02
N ILE A 207 -2.81 23.79 -5.45
CA ILE A 207 -3.19 24.12 -6.83
C ILE A 207 -4.06 25.39 -6.82
N ASN A 208 -3.77 26.35 -7.70
CA ASN A 208 -4.64 27.51 -7.91
C ASN A 208 -5.70 27.23 -8.99
N ASP A 209 -6.93 26.94 -8.59
CA ASP A 209 -8.04 26.66 -9.51
C ASP A 209 -9.10 27.78 -9.51
N GLN A 210 -9.12 28.59 -10.58
CA GLN A 210 -10.07 29.69 -10.74
C GLN A 210 -11.52 29.23 -11.02
N HIS A 211 -11.73 28.00 -11.51
CA HIS A 211 -13.05 27.47 -11.82
C HIS A 211 -13.76 26.95 -10.57
N ILE A 212 -13.08 26.16 -9.75
CA ILE A 212 -13.59 25.74 -8.44
C ILE A 212 -13.85 26.97 -7.58
N TYR A 213 -12.92 27.93 -7.61
CA TYR A 213 -13.05 29.18 -6.88
C TYR A 213 -14.27 30.03 -7.31
N LYS A 214 -14.60 30.16 -8.60
CA LYS A 214 -15.79 30.93 -9.05
C LYS A 214 -17.12 30.40 -8.50
N SER A 215 -17.16 29.17 -8.00
CA SER A 215 -18.33 28.60 -7.33
C SER A 215 -18.44 28.96 -5.84
N LEU A 216 -17.41 29.60 -5.27
CA LEU A 216 -17.25 29.96 -3.86
C LEU A 216 -16.95 31.48 -3.76
N GLU A 217 -17.91 32.29 -3.30
CA GLU A 217 -18.03 33.73 -3.58
C GLU A 217 -16.91 34.75 -3.16
N HIS A 218 -15.61 34.44 -2.90
CA HIS A 218 -14.64 35.48 -2.43
C HIS A 218 -13.13 35.22 -2.65
N ILE A 219 -12.39 36.19 -3.25
CA ILE A 219 -10.93 36.27 -3.58
C ILE A 219 -10.26 34.97 -4.13
N PRO A 220 -9.44 34.98 -5.21
CA PRO A 220 -8.79 33.76 -5.72
C PRO A 220 -8.17 32.90 -4.61
N GLY A 221 -8.54 31.62 -4.59
CA GLY A 221 -8.22 30.65 -3.54
C GLY A 221 -7.46 29.44 -4.07
N VAL A 222 -6.78 28.75 -3.16
CA VAL A 222 -5.91 27.60 -3.43
C VAL A 222 -6.50 26.35 -2.80
N PHE A 223 -6.41 25.24 -3.52
CA PHE A 223 -6.93 23.94 -3.13
C PHE A 223 -5.79 22.93 -3.02
N PHE A 224 -6.09 21.76 -2.46
CA PHE A 224 -5.18 20.62 -2.39
C PHE A 224 -5.55 19.51 -3.38
#